data_AF-W4NCT5-F1
#
_entry.id   AF-W4NCT5-F1
#
_cell.length_a   1.000
_cell.length_b   1.000
_cell.length_c   1.000
_cell.angle_alpha   90.00
_cell.angle_beta   90.00
_cell.angle_gamma   90.00
#
_symmetry.space_group_name_H-M   'P 1'
#
loop_
_entity.id
_entity.type
_entity.pdbx_description
1 polymer ?
#
loop_
_entity_poly.entity_id
_entity_poly.type
_entity_poly.pdbx_seq_one_letter_code
_entity_poly.pdbx_strand_id
1 'polypeptide(L)'
;MKRGVRAGTLALIVVLSFAPAACSTHGGEASRTPTSTSTPTTLDDTKTNTSVSKSFSEVVPDEALASCLASILDASGKAFPTAKAAKLTSLAFTQYATQYQPCGKDNLKHVTTLEGLQHFTAVTDLDLSEFSALKSITPVTSMSSLTQINLQDTAISDISALSRLASLSSISLPVHACNLKALAGLQPTAVNLQCPTADITPLDGKKTQIYVPETFSRDAAQASAQTGNTIGISQKDGSFEILQPGDDGTVTSRKI
;
A
#
# COMPACT_ATOMS: atom_id res chain seq x y z
N MET A 1 26.65 -5.27 -22.44
CA MET A 1 25.91 -4.16 -21.79
C MET A 1 25.02 -4.75 -20.71
N LYS A 2 25.39 -4.57 -19.44
CA LYS A 2 24.71 -5.14 -18.27
C LYS A 2 23.40 -4.37 -18.03
N ARG A 3 22.24 -5.04 -18.08
CA ARG A 3 21.00 -4.53 -17.51
C ARG A 3 20.85 -5.16 -16.13
N GLY A 4 21.03 -4.35 -15.09
CA GLY A 4 20.80 -4.74 -13.71
C GLY A 4 19.32 -5.03 -13.50
N VAL A 5 19.00 -6.27 -13.17
CA VAL A 5 17.69 -6.65 -12.66
C VAL A 5 17.59 -6.06 -11.25
N ARG A 6 16.70 -5.09 -11.06
CA ARG A 6 16.36 -4.56 -9.73
C ARG A 6 15.62 -5.66 -8.97
N ALA A 7 16.34 -6.43 -8.17
CA ALA A 7 15.79 -7.31 -7.16
C ALA A 7 15.24 -6.43 -6.02
N GLY A 8 13.98 -6.02 -6.12
CA GLY A 8 13.40 -5.10 -5.15
C GLY A 8 11.91 -4.85 -5.39
N THR A 9 11.11 -5.90 -5.58
CA THR A 9 9.64 -5.77 -5.55
C THR A 9 8.89 -7.07 -5.22
N LEU A 10 9.59 -8.19 -4.94
CA LEU A 10 8.94 -9.51 -4.79
C LEU A 10 8.86 -10.03 -3.34
N ALA A 11 9.23 -9.24 -2.34
CA ALA A 11 9.29 -9.70 -0.95
C ALA A 11 8.05 -9.38 -0.09
N LEU A 12 6.90 -9.02 -0.67
CA LEU A 12 5.66 -8.75 0.08
C LEU A 12 4.45 -9.59 -0.38
N ILE A 13 4.68 -10.75 -1.04
CA ILE A 13 3.63 -11.75 -1.27
C ILE A 13 4.20 -13.16 -1.02
N VAL A 14 4.64 -13.45 0.21
CA VAL A 14 4.64 -14.84 0.72
C VAL A 14 4.43 -14.81 2.23
N VAL A 15 3.19 -14.61 2.67
CA VAL A 15 2.74 -15.22 3.93
C VAL A 15 2.10 -16.55 3.56
N LEU A 16 2.73 -17.63 3.99
CA LEU A 16 2.24 -19.00 3.84
C LEU A 16 0.85 -19.14 4.46
N SER A 17 -0.12 -19.54 3.65
CA SER A 17 -1.26 -20.34 4.10
C SER A 17 -1.43 -21.50 3.13
N PHE A 18 -0.91 -22.67 3.56
CA PHE A 18 -1.26 -23.96 2.96
C PHE A 18 -2.74 -24.25 3.25
N ALA A 19 -3.52 -24.45 2.20
CA ALA A 19 -4.78 -25.20 2.27
C ALA A 19 -4.69 -26.36 1.26
N PRO A 20 -5.08 -27.59 1.63
CA PRO A 20 -4.96 -28.74 0.76
C PRO A 20 -6.00 -28.69 -0.37
N ALA A 21 -5.56 -29.11 -1.54
CA ALA A 21 -6.40 -29.35 -2.70
C ALA A 21 -7.48 -30.41 -2.40
N ALA A 22 -8.72 -30.13 -2.78
CA ALA A 22 -9.70 -31.15 -3.08
C ALA A 22 -10.26 -30.88 -4.48
N CYS A 23 -9.96 -31.81 -5.38
CA CYS A 23 -10.48 -31.94 -6.73
C CYS A 23 -11.84 -32.65 -6.67
N SER A 24 -12.86 -32.21 -7.43
CA SER A 24 -13.80 -33.11 -8.13
C SER A 24 -14.72 -32.35 -9.11
N THR A 25 -14.43 -32.59 -10.38
CA THR A 25 -15.26 -32.83 -11.58
C THR A 25 -16.80 -32.64 -11.64
N HIS A 26 -17.19 -32.04 -12.78
CA HIS A 26 -18.21 -32.44 -13.79
C HIS A 26 -19.67 -31.93 -13.72
N GLY A 27 -20.07 -31.26 -14.81
CA GLY A 27 -21.22 -31.67 -15.64
C GLY A 27 -22.31 -30.63 -15.94
N GLY A 28 -22.53 -30.33 -17.23
CA GLY A 28 -23.88 -30.11 -17.79
C GLY A 28 -24.22 -28.74 -18.40
N GLU A 29 -24.26 -28.68 -19.74
CA GLU A 29 -24.89 -27.65 -20.58
C GLU A 29 -26.42 -27.53 -20.36
N ALA A 30 -26.97 -26.32 -20.53
CA ALA A 30 -27.89 -25.97 -21.64
C ALA A 30 -28.76 -24.73 -21.34
N SER A 31 -28.60 -23.72 -22.21
CA SER A 31 -29.64 -22.96 -22.91
C SER A 31 -31.02 -22.75 -22.27
N ARG A 32 -31.39 -21.47 -22.07
CA ARG A 32 -32.55 -20.81 -22.72
C ARG A 32 -32.68 -19.35 -22.28
N THR A 33 -32.76 -18.45 -23.26
CA THR A 33 -33.34 -17.11 -23.16
C THR A 33 -34.85 -17.19 -22.94
N PRO A 34 -35.46 -16.14 -22.37
CA PRO A 34 -36.30 -15.31 -23.23
C PRO A 34 -36.19 -13.80 -22.98
N THR A 35 -36.38 -13.09 -24.08
CA THR A 35 -36.57 -11.65 -24.25
C THR A 35 -37.87 -11.18 -23.57
N SER A 36 -37.84 -10.08 -22.83
CA SER A 36 -39.03 -9.24 -22.66
C SER A 36 -38.67 -7.76 -22.61
N THR A 37 -39.08 -7.09 -23.67
CA THR A 37 -39.11 -5.65 -23.91
C THR A 37 -39.97 -4.93 -22.87
N SER A 38 -39.46 -3.87 -22.24
CA SER A 38 -40.28 -2.77 -21.76
C SER A 38 -39.50 -1.45 -21.84
N THR A 39 -40.11 -0.47 -22.50
CA THR A 39 -39.63 0.90 -22.75
C THR A 39 -40.02 1.78 -21.54
N PRO A 40 -39.38 2.95 -21.35
CA PRO A 40 -39.10 3.51 -20.02
C PRO A 40 -40.24 4.38 -19.48
N THR A 41 -40.44 4.32 -18.17
CA THR A 41 -41.26 5.28 -17.42
C THR A 41 -40.37 6.42 -16.95
N THR A 42 -40.73 7.64 -17.33
CA THR A 42 -40.13 8.89 -16.85
C THR A 42 -40.45 9.09 -15.37
N LEU A 43 -39.43 9.14 -14.53
CA LEU A 43 -39.52 9.58 -13.13
C LEU A 43 -39.15 11.07 -13.08
N ASP A 44 -40.19 11.87 -12.83
CA ASP A 44 -40.10 13.27 -12.43
C ASP A 44 -39.84 13.30 -10.92
N ASP A 45 -38.58 13.54 -10.53
CA ASP A 45 -38.16 13.74 -9.14
C ASP A 45 -37.65 15.19 -8.96
N THR A 46 -38.57 16.14 -8.89
CA THR A 46 -38.31 17.55 -8.53
C THR A 46 -38.08 17.77 -7.04
N LYS A 47 -37.36 16.87 -6.37
CA LYS A 47 -36.79 17.10 -5.03
C LYS A 47 -35.47 16.35 -4.86
N THR A 48 -34.41 16.84 -5.51
CA THR A 48 -33.04 16.48 -5.14
C THR A 48 -32.45 17.60 -4.29
N ASN A 49 -32.15 17.23 -3.05
CA ASN A 49 -31.21 17.92 -2.18
C ASN A 49 -29.95 18.23 -2.99
N THR A 50 -29.73 19.50 -3.32
CA THR A 50 -28.61 19.98 -4.12
C THR A 50 -27.32 19.87 -3.33
N SER A 51 -26.80 18.65 -3.20
CA SER A 51 -25.36 18.45 -3.00
C SER A 51 -24.69 18.99 -4.25
N VAL A 52 -24.07 20.17 -4.15
CA VAL A 52 -23.25 20.72 -5.25
C VAL A 52 -22.22 19.66 -5.61
N SER A 53 -22.39 19.05 -6.78
CA SER A 53 -21.51 17.99 -7.24
C SER A 53 -20.16 18.62 -7.61
N LYS A 54 -19.15 18.42 -6.76
CA LYS A 54 -17.82 18.96 -6.98
C LYS A 54 -17.18 18.34 -8.21
N SER A 55 -16.48 19.16 -8.99
CA SER A 55 -15.69 18.67 -10.11
C SER A 55 -14.52 17.82 -9.61
N PHE A 56 -14.00 16.94 -10.46
CA PHE A 56 -12.87 16.07 -10.09
C PHE A 56 -11.62 16.90 -9.71
N SER A 57 -11.34 17.97 -10.44
CA SER A 57 -10.19 18.86 -10.19
C SER A 57 -10.33 19.74 -8.95
N GLU A 58 -11.55 19.96 -8.46
CA GLU A 58 -11.77 20.63 -7.16
C GLU A 58 -11.43 19.71 -5.99
N VAL A 59 -11.70 18.41 -6.15
CA VAL A 59 -11.49 17.41 -5.09
C VAL A 59 -10.06 16.85 -5.11
N VAL A 60 -9.53 16.59 -6.30
CA VAL A 60 -8.18 16.06 -6.52
C VAL A 60 -7.44 17.07 -7.40
N PRO A 61 -6.70 18.02 -6.82
CA PRO A 61 -6.07 19.11 -7.58
C PRO A 61 -4.82 18.69 -8.36
N ASP A 62 -4.20 17.56 -8.00
CA ASP A 62 -3.07 17.00 -8.76
C ASP A 62 -3.59 16.30 -10.01
N GLU A 63 -3.23 16.82 -11.19
CA GLU A 63 -3.77 16.35 -12.48
C GLU A 63 -3.41 14.88 -12.76
N ALA A 64 -2.19 14.45 -12.42
CA ALA A 64 -1.75 13.09 -12.63
C ALA A 64 -2.56 12.12 -11.76
N LEU A 65 -2.72 12.45 -10.47
CA LEU A 65 -3.54 11.69 -9.53
C LEU A 65 -5.01 11.69 -9.95
N ALA A 66 -5.55 12.85 -10.32
CA ALA A 66 -6.94 13.02 -10.74
C ALA A 66 -7.25 12.16 -11.96
N SER A 67 -6.40 12.18 -12.98
CA SER A 67 -6.57 11.41 -14.20
C SER A 67 -6.60 9.90 -13.93
N CYS A 68 -5.67 9.40 -13.10
CA CYS A 68 -5.65 8.00 -12.70
C CYS A 68 -6.91 7.61 -11.88
N LEU A 69 -7.26 8.39 -10.85
CA LEU A 69 -8.43 8.11 -10.02
C LEU A 69 -9.73 8.19 -10.84
N ALA A 70 -9.82 9.08 -11.82
CA ALA A 70 -10.96 9.15 -12.73
C ALA A 70 -11.10 7.88 -13.56
N SER A 71 -10.00 7.27 -14.03
CA SER A 71 -10.05 5.96 -14.68
C SER A 71 -10.48 4.85 -13.73
N ILE A 72 -9.92 4.79 -12.51
CA ILE A 72 -10.28 3.78 -11.49
C ILE A 72 -11.77 3.86 -11.14
N LEU A 73 -12.31 5.08 -11.07
CA LEU A 73 -13.71 5.33 -10.71
C LEU A 73 -14.66 5.31 -11.91
N ASP A 74 -14.20 5.07 -13.14
CA ASP A 74 -15.00 5.19 -14.37
C ASP A 74 -15.73 6.56 -14.46
N ALA A 75 -14.98 7.61 -14.17
CA ALA A 75 -15.47 8.98 -13.99
C ALA A 75 -14.70 10.02 -14.83
N SER A 76 -14.00 9.60 -15.88
CA SER A 76 -13.33 10.52 -16.81
C SER A 76 -14.32 11.52 -17.41
N GLY A 77 -14.04 12.81 -17.24
CA GLY A 77 -14.91 13.91 -17.68
C GLY A 77 -16.20 14.09 -16.86
N LYS A 78 -16.34 13.41 -15.72
CA LYS A 78 -17.51 13.48 -14.83
C LYS A 78 -17.14 14.19 -13.51
N ALA A 79 -18.16 14.54 -12.74
CA ALA A 79 -17.97 15.01 -11.37
C ALA A 79 -17.40 13.90 -10.47
N PHE A 80 -16.81 14.27 -9.33
CA PHE A 80 -16.18 13.31 -8.42
C PHE A 80 -17.23 12.37 -7.81
N PRO A 81 -17.17 11.05 -8.03
CA PRO A 81 -18.20 10.13 -7.56
C PRO A 81 -17.96 9.73 -6.11
N THR A 82 -18.25 10.62 -5.16
CA THR A 82 -17.98 10.45 -3.72
C THR A 82 -18.48 9.10 -3.17
N ALA A 83 -19.69 8.68 -3.53
CA ALA A 83 -20.27 7.42 -3.06
C ALA A 83 -19.51 6.17 -3.57
N LYS A 84 -18.89 6.24 -4.75
CA LYS A 84 -18.05 5.16 -5.29
C LYS A 84 -16.67 5.18 -4.66
N ALA A 85 -16.06 6.36 -4.53
CA ALA A 85 -14.75 6.53 -3.88
C ALA A 85 -14.76 6.01 -2.43
N ALA A 86 -15.80 6.33 -1.66
CA ALA A 86 -15.94 5.93 -0.27
C ALA A 86 -16.09 4.40 -0.05
N LYS A 87 -16.34 3.62 -1.12
CA LYS A 87 -16.52 2.16 -1.07
C LYS A 87 -15.30 1.37 -1.55
N LEU A 88 -14.32 2.02 -2.16
CA LEU A 88 -13.10 1.32 -2.59
C LEU A 88 -12.27 0.94 -1.36
N THR A 89 -11.79 -0.31 -1.34
CA THR A 89 -11.02 -0.87 -0.23
C THR A 89 -9.52 -0.94 -0.54
N SER A 90 -9.12 -0.83 -1.80
CA SER A 90 -7.72 -0.81 -2.21
C SER A 90 -7.48 0.25 -3.28
N LEU A 91 -6.34 0.93 -3.15
CA LEU A 91 -5.76 1.80 -4.14
C LEU A 91 -4.34 1.30 -4.47
N ALA A 92 -4.28 0.16 -5.14
CA ALA A 92 -3.04 -0.43 -5.63
C ALA A 92 -2.63 0.19 -6.98
N PHE A 93 -2.13 1.42 -6.97
CA PHE A 93 -1.86 2.20 -8.19
C PHE A 93 -0.94 1.47 -9.20
N THR A 94 0.06 0.73 -8.74
CA THR A 94 0.95 -0.04 -9.63
C THR A 94 0.26 -1.20 -10.34
N GLN A 95 -0.79 -1.79 -9.74
CA GLN A 95 -1.59 -2.82 -10.39
C GLN A 95 -2.47 -2.21 -11.48
N TYR A 96 -3.04 -1.03 -11.20
CA TYR A 96 -3.84 -0.27 -12.16
C TYR A 96 -3.03 0.27 -13.33
N ALA A 97 -1.72 0.50 -13.16
CA ALA A 97 -0.82 0.97 -14.22
C ALA A 97 -0.83 0.09 -15.48
N THR A 98 -1.09 -1.21 -15.33
CA THR A 98 -1.18 -2.15 -16.46
C THR A 98 -2.49 -2.04 -17.24
N GLN A 99 -3.56 -1.60 -16.57
CA GLN A 99 -4.91 -1.51 -17.13
C GLN A 99 -5.22 -0.10 -17.64
N TYR A 100 -4.74 0.93 -16.94
CA TYR A 100 -5.07 2.32 -17.18
C TYR A 100 -3.78 3.12 -17.43
N GLN A 101 -3.64 3.62 -18.66
CA GLN A 101 -2.50 4.47 -19.04
C GLN A 101 -2.30 5.68 -18.10
N PRO A 102 -3.35 6.37 -17.62
CA PRO A 102 -3.19 7.45 -16.64
C PRO A 102 -2.59 7.01 -15.30
N CYS A 103 -2.68 5.73 -14.94
CA CYS A 103 -2.03 5.18 -13.76
C CYS A 103 -0.62 4.66 -14.04
N GLY A 104 -0.10 4.86 -15.26
CA GLY A 104 1.25 4.45 -15.62
C GLY A 104 2.31 5.13 -14.76
N LYS A 105 3.41 4.42 -14.50
CA LYS A 105 4.56 4.91 -13.73
C LYS A 105 5.06 6.28 -14.19
N ASP A 106 5.04 6.53 -15.50
CA ASP A 106 5.44 7.84 -16.06
C ASP A 106 4.54 8.99 -15.64
N ASN A 107 3.27 8.73 -15.33
CA ASN A 107 2.37 9.75 -14.81
C ASN A 107 2.48 9.86 -13.28
N LEU A 108 2.49 8.72 -12.58
CA LEU A 108 2.52 8.69 -11.11
C LEU A 108 3.78 9.32 -10.50
N LYS A 109 4.92 9.27 -11.21
CA LYS A 109 6.15 9.94 -10.77
C LYS A 109 6.02 11.46 -10.66
N HIS A 110 5.00 12.07 -11.28
CA HIS A 110 4.73 13.50 -11.26
C HIS A 110 3.71 13.92 -10.20
N VAL A 111 3.12 12.97 -9.46
CA VAL A 111 2.19 13.30 -8.37
C VAL A 111 2.95 13.99 -7.24
N THR A 112 2.48 15.17 -6.84
CA THR A 112 3.13 16.03 -5.84
C THR A 112 2.31 16.18 -4.56
N THR A 113 1.01 15.90 -4.60
CA THR A 113 0.12 15.92 -3.44
C THR A 113 -0.90 14.78 -3.51
N LEU A 114 -1.36 14.35 -2.32
CA LEU A 114 -2.38 13.33 -2.15
C LEU A 114 -3.75 13.92 -1.79
N GLU A 115 -3.90 15.25 -1.93
CA GLU A 115 -5.18 15.91 -1.66
C GLU A 115 -6.31 15.25 -2.48
N GLY A 116 -7.42 14.97 -1.81
CA GLY A 116 -8.55 14.23 -2.34
C GLY A 116 -8.57 12.75 -1.96
N LEU A 117 -7.44 12.15 -1.56
CA LEU A 117 -7.43 10.76 -1.07
C LEU A 117 -8.21 10.56 0.23
N GLN A 118 -8.47 11.63 0.99
CA GLN A 118 -9.29 11.62 2.21
C GLN A 118 -10.73 11.15 1.96
N HIS A 119 -11.21 11.22 0.70
CA HIS A 119 -12.54 10.76 0.31
C HIS A 119 -12.66 9.23 0.15
N PHE A 120 -11.53 8.50 0.15
CA PHE A 120 -11.50 7.04 0.01
C PHE A 120 -11.50 6.36 1.38
N THR A 121 -12.57 6.60 2.14
CA THR A 121 -12.66 6.29 3.58
C THR A 121 -12.61 4.80 3.94
N ALA A 122 -12.92 3.92 2.99
CA ALA A 122 -12.89 2.47 3.18
C ALA A 122 -11.56 1.81 2.77
N VAL A 123 -10.59 2.58 2.28
CA VAL A 123 -9.30 2.00 1.82
C VAL A 123 -8.53 1.43 2.99
N THR A 124 -8.22 0.15 2.90
CA THR A 124 -7.38 -0.61 3.83
C THR A 124 -5.99 -0.86 3.28
N ASP A 125 -5.81 -0.76 1.97
CA ASP A 125 -4.57 -1.02 1.24
C ASP A 125 -4.26 0.13 0.27
N LEU A 126 -3.15 0.83 0.51
CA LEU A 126 -2.75 2.00 -0.26
C LEU A 126 -1.31 1.87 -0.77
N ASP A 127 -1.15 1.77 -2.08
CA ASP A 127 0.15 1.69 -2.74
C ASP A 127 0.51 3.03 -3.40
N LEU A 128 1.40 3.78 -2.75
CA LEU A 128 1.96 5.03 -3.28
C LEU A 128 3.37 4.81 -3.84
N SER A 129 3.77 3.56 -4.08
CA SER A 129 5.07 3.31 -4.66
C SER A 129 5.20 3.96 -6.03
N GLU A 130 6.41 4.38 -6.38
CA GLU A 130 6.74 5.09 -7.63
C GLU A 130 6.29 6.56 -7.71
N PHE A 131 5.65 7.10 -6.66
CA PHE A 131 5.30 8.53 -6.57
C PHE A 131 6.54 9.37 -6.22
N SER A 132 7.55 9.36 -7.10
CA SER A 132 8.89 9.88 -6.79
C SER A 132 8.97 11.38 -6.53
N ALA A 133 8.01 12.18 -7.02
CA ALA A 133 7.91 13.62 -6.72
C ALA A 133 7.16 13.92 -5.41
N LEU A 134 6.51 12.93 -4.79
CA LEU A 134 5.74 13.10 -3.57
C LEU A 134 6.69 13.26 -2.36
N LYS A 135 6.45 14.31 -1.58
CA LYS A 135 7.29 14.68 -0.42
C LYS A 135 6.58 14.60 0.92
N SER A 136 5.25 14.50 0.92
CA SER A 136 4.44 14.48 2.14
C SER A 136 3.24 13.55 1.97
N ILE A 137 2.91 12.86 3.05
CA ILE A 137 1.72 12.01 3.18
C ILE A 137 0.70 12.60 4.15
N THR A 138 0.80 13.89 4.49
CA THR A 138 -0.15 14.53 5.45
C THR A 138 -1.63 14.24 5.14
N PRO A 139 -2.08 14.24 3.87
CA PRO A 139 -3.45 13.86 3.52
C PRO A 139 -3.91 12.48 4.02
N VAL A 140 -3.02 11.50 4.17
CA VAL A 140 -3.44 10.13 4.57
C VAL A 140 -3.85 10.02 6.04
N THR A 141 -3.62 11.06 6.86
CA THR A 141 -3.91 11.06 8.31
C THR A 141 -5.37 10.81 8.67
N SER A 142 -6.32 11.07 7.76
CA SER A 142 -7.74 10.80 7.97
C SER A 142 -8.19 9.41 7.52
N MET A 143 -7.32 8.63 6.87
CA MET A 143 -7.65 7.31 6.31
C MET A 143 -7.51 6.21 7.39
N SER A 144 -8.31 6.32 8.45
CA SER A 144 -8.22 5.46 9.66
C SER A 144 -8.43 3.95 9.42
N SER A 145 -9.01 3.57 8.28
CA SER A 145 -9.18 2.18 7.85
C SER A 145 -7.89 1.54 7.31
N LEU A 146 -6.82 2.33 7.07
CA LEU A 146 -5.59 1.81 6.49
C LEU A 146 -4.93 0.76 7.38
N THR A 147 -4.68 -0.40 6.76
CA THR A 147 -3.94 -1.52 7.36
C THR A 147 -2.60 -1.73 6.66
N GLN A 148 -2.50 -1.36 5.38
CA GLN A 148 -1.31 -1.51 4.58
C GLN A 148 -0.99 -0.21 3.85
N ILE A 149 0.28 0.19 3.89
CA ILE A 149 0.77 1.33 3.12
C ILE A 149 2.13 1.03 2.53
N ASN A 150 2.27 1.32 1.23
CA ASN A 150 3.55 1.24 0.53
C ASN A 150 4.00 2.63 0.07
N LEU A 151 5.16 3.05 0.56
CA LEU A 151 5.78 4.35 0.28
C LEU A 151 7.16 4.19 -0.40
N GLN A 152 7.49 2.99 -0.90
CA GLN A 152 8.76 2.75 -1.59
C GLN A 152 8.91 3.64 -2.83
N ASP A 153 10.15 3.95 -3.21
CA ASP A 153 10.43 4.80 -4.38
C ASP A 153 9.76 6.19 -4.38
N THR A 154 9.47 6.72 -3.19
CA THR A 154 9.05 8.13 -2.98
C THR A 154 10.20 8.97 -2.43
N ALA A 155 10.05 10.30 -2.49
CA ALA A 155 10.99 11.25 -1.89
C ALA A 155 10.60 11.66 -0.45
N ILE A 156 9.74 10.89 0.21
CA ILE A 156 9.28 11.15 1.58
C ILE A 156 10.39 10.81 2.58
N SER A 157 10.60 11.69 3.55
CA SER A 157 11.50 11.45 4.68
C SER A 157 10.80 11.61 6.04
N ASP A 158 9.82 12.51 6.12
CA ASP A 158 8.95 12.67 7.29
C ASP A 158 7.71 11.77 7.17
N ILE A 159 7.63 10.80 8.08
CA ILE A 159 6.54 9.82 8.18
C ILE A 159 5.63 10.08 9.40
N SER A 160 5.72 11.26 10.03
CA SER A 160 4.96 11.61 11.24
C SER A 160 3.44 11.39 11.09
N ALA A 161 2.90 11.55 9.89
CA ALA A 161 1.51 11.26 9.55
C ALA A 161 1.05 9.83 9.91
N LEU A 162 1.95 8.83 9.85
CA LEU A 162 1.61 7.43 10.13
C LEU A 162 1.22 7.18 11.59
N SER A 163 1.69 8.02 12.52
CA SER A 163 1.41 7.89 13.96
C SER A 163 -0.08 7.92 14.34
N ARG A 164 -0.93 8.43 13.44
CA ARG A 164 -2.39 8.52 13.63
C ARG A 164 -3.15 7.29 13.11
N LEU A 165 -2.48 6.38 12.42
CA LEU A 165 -3.09 5.23 11.74
C LEU A 165 -2.87 3.95 12.55
N ALA A 166 -3.59 3.85 13.68
CA ALA A 166 -3.44 2.76 14.65
C ALA A 166 -3.68 1.34 14.07
N SER A 167 -4.41 1.24 12.96
CA SER A 167 -4.72 -0.01 12.27
C SER A 167 -3.61 -0.52 11.34
N LEU A 168 -2.54 0.25 11.13
CA LEU A 168 -1.45 -0.15 10.23
C LEU A 168 -0.72 -1.40 10.76
N SER A 169 -0.71 -2.43 9.93
CA SER A 169 -0.04 -3.71 10.19
C SER A 169 1.13 -3.96 9.23
N SER A 170 1.05 -3.50 7.98
CA SER A 170 2.10 -3.65 6.96
C SER A 170 2.55 -2.29 6.45
N ILE A 171 3.84 -1.98 6.62
CA ILE A 171 4.39 -0.65 6.29
C ILE A 171 5.67 -0.82 5.47
N SER A 172 5.67 -0.34 4.23
CA SER A 172 6.88 -0.26 3.42
C SER A 172 7.33 1.19 3.29
N LEU A 173 8.53 1.50 3.80
CA LEU A 173 9.05 2.85 3.93
C LEU A 173 10.04 3.22 2.81
N PRO A 174 10.14 4.52 2.46
CA PRO A 174 11.12 5.00 1.48
C PRO A 174 12.54 4.96 2.04
N VAL A 175 13.52 5.03 1.13
CA VAL A 175 14.96 5.03 1.47
C VAL A 175 15.40 6.21 2.35
N HIS A 176 14.64 7.30 2.36
CA HIS A 176 14.95 8.50 3.13
C HIS A 176 14.24 8.57 4.50
N ALA A 177 13.36 7.62 4.83
CA ALA A 177 12.67 7.56 6.12
C ALA A 177 13.51 6.80 7.16
N CYS A 178 14.46 7.50 7.78
CA CYS A 178 15.37 6.92 8.78
C CYS A 178 14.90 7.13 10.24
N ASN A 179 13.97 8.06 10.48
CA ASN A 179 13.44 8.35 11.81
C ASN A 179 12.09 7.64 12.02
N LEU A 180 12.08 6.58 12.83
CA LEU A 180 10.90 5.74 13.04
C LEU A 180 10.09 6.09 14.29
N LYS A 181 10.34 7.23 14.94
CA LYS A 181 9.60 7.64 16.15
C LYS A 181 8.09 7.67 15.95
N ALA A 182 7.62 7.97 14.74
CA ALA A 182 6.21 7.96 14.38
C ALA A 182 5.55 6.57 14.55
N LEU A 183 6.34 5.48 14.53
CA LEU A 183 5.86 4.11 14.65
C LEU A 183 5.82 3.60 16.10
N ALA A 184 6.33 4.36 17.07
CA ALA A 184 6.46 3.92 18.47
C ALA A 184 5.12 3.51 19.11
N GLY A 185 4.03 4.19 18.76
CA GLY A 185 2.67 3.90 19.24
C GLY A 185 1.90 2.86 18.41
N LEU A 186 2.47 2.37 17.31
CA LEU A 186 1.84 1.40 16.42
C LEU A 186 2.28 -0.03 16.76
N GLN A 187 1.56 -1.03 16.26
CA GLN A 187 1.90 -2.45 16.45
C GLN A 187 1.97 -3.17 15.08
N PRO A 188 2.88 -2.77 14.18
CA PRO A 188 2.95 -3.37 12.85
C PRO A 188 3.40 -4.83 12.93
N THR A 189 2.79 -5.69 12.10
CA THR A 189 3.24 -7.07 11.92
C THR A 189 4.44 -7.17 11.00
N ALA A 190 4.54 -6.26 10.02
CA ALA A 190 5.63 -6.19 9.06
C ALA A 190 6.04 -4.74 8.76
N VAL A 191 7.35 -4.49 8.75
CA VAL A 191 7.94 -3.21 8.33
C VAL A 191 9.08 -3.49 7.34
N ASN A 192 9.01 -2.90 6.16
CA ASN A 192 10.10 -2.91 5.19
C ASN A 192 10.80 -1.55 5.18
N LEU A 193 12.09 -1.55 5.51
CA LEU A 193 12.93 -0.36 5.63
C LEU A 193 14.01 -0.40 4.55
N GLN A 194 14.24 0.72 3.89
CA GLN A 194 15.31 0.88 2.90
C GLN A 194 16.45 1.77 3.40
N CYS A 195 16.25 2.54 4.49
CA CYS A 195 17.29 3.38 5.07
C CYS A 195 18.29 2.53 5.88
N PRO A 196 19.59 2.48 5.51
CA PRO A 196 20.59 1.67 6.21
C PRO A 196 20.96 2.21 7.60
N THR A 197 20.64 3.48 7.88
CA THR A 197 20.91 4.16 9.16
C THR A 197 19.65 4.38 9.99
N ALA A 198 18.57 3.63 9.71
CA ALA A 198 17.32 3.80 10.45
C ALA A 198 17.48 3.39 11.92
N ASP A 199 16.94 4.21 12.83
CA ASP A 199 16.77 3.83 14.23
C ASP A 199 15.51 2.99 14.37
N ILE A 200 15.69 1.67 14.56
CA ILE A 200 14.60 0.70 14.68
C ILE A 200 14.14 0.47 16.13
N THR A 201 14.74 1.13 17.13
CA THR A 201 14.34 0.99 18.53
C THR A 201 12.86 1.32 18.81
N PRO A 202 12.17 2.20 18.06
CA PRO A 202 10.72 2.37 18.21
C PRO A 202 9.90 1.12 17.92
N LEU A 203 10.47 0.10 17.29
CA LEU A 203 9.83 -1.18 16.96
C LEU A 203 10.20 -2.31 17.93
N ASP A 204 11.11 -2.08 18.88
CA ASP A 204 11.56 -3.10 19.82
C ASP A 204 10.41 -3.61 20.70
N GLY A 205 10.41 -4.92 20.96
CA GLY A 205 9.38 -5.59 21.76
C GLY A 205 8.04 -5.84 21.07
N LYS A 206 7.87 -5.37 19.83
CA LYS A 206 6.58 -5.45 19.11
C LYS A 206 6.33 -6.79 18.41
N LYS A 207 7.33 -7.66 18.35
CA LYS A 207 7.30 -8.94 17.63
C LYS A 207 7.02 -8.74 16.13
N THR A 208 7.62 -7.70 15.58
CA THR A 208 7.47 -7.28 14.18
C THR A 208 8.45 -8.03 13.30
N GLN A 209 8.04 -8.34 12.07
CA GLN A 209 8.94 -8.75 11.00
C GLN A 209 9.54 -7.51 10.34
N ILE A 210 10.84 -7.28 10.51
CA ILE A 210 11.52 -6.09 10.01
C ILE A 210 12.46 -6.50 8.88
N TYR A 211 12.22 -6.00 7.68
CA TYR A 211 13.08 -6.22 6.53
C TYR A 211 14.01 -5.02 6.34
N VAL A 212 15.30 -5.28 6.21
CA VAL A 212 16.35 -4.25 6.10
C VAL A 212 17.35 -4.59 4.98
N PRO A 213 18.04 -3.60 4.39
CA PRO A 213 19.05 -3.86 3.36
C PRO A 213 20.31 -4.53 3.93
N GLU A 214 21.13 -5.15 3.07
CA GLU A 214 22.43 -5.77 3.44
C GLU A 214 23.36 -4.79 4.18
N THR A 215 23.24 -3.50 3.89
CA THR A 215 24.05 -2.42 4.45
C THR A 215 23.58 -1.92 5.81
N PHE A 216 22.47 -2.47 6.35
CA PHE A 216 21.97 -2.10 7.67
C PHE A 216 22.88 -2.61 8.79
N SER A 217 22.93 -1.88 9.91
CA SER A 217 23.77 -2.24 11.05
C SER A 217 23.37 -3.62 11.61
N ARG A 218 24.31 -4.58 11.53
CA ARG A 218 24.11 -5.93 12.05
C ARG A 218 23.90 -5.94 13.57
N ASP A 219 24.63 -5.11 14.29
CA ASP A 219 24.51 -5.01 15.75
C ASP A 219 23.13 -4.49 16.15
N ALA A 220 22.61 -3.48 15.42
CA ALA A 220 21.25 -2.97 15.64
C ALA A 220 20.18 -4.03 15.32
N ALA A 221 20.38 -4.79 14.23
CA ALA A 221 19.49 -5.89 13.87
C ALA A 221 19.49 -6.99 14.95
N GLN A 222 20.65 -7.38 15.46
CA GLN A 222 20.77 -8.34 16.56
C GLN A 222 20.11 -7.84 17.84
N ALA A 223 20.35 -6.58 18.22
CA ALA A 223 19.74 -5.96 19.40
C ALA A 223 18.21 -5.96 19.29
N SER A 224 17.66 -5.56 18.15
CA SER A 224 16.21 -5.58 17.95
C SER A 224 15.65 -7.00 17.97
N ALA A 225 16.36 -7.98 17.39
CA ALA A 225 15.96 -9.39 17.43
C ALA A 225 15.89 -9.94 18.87
N GLN A 226 16.80 -9.53 19.76
CA GLN A 226 16.76 -9.90 21.19
C GLN A 226 15.49 -9.42 21.90
N THR A 227 14.82 -8.40 21.37
CA THR A 227 13.56 -7.90 21.93
C THR A 227 12.33 -8.67 21.45
N GLY A 228 12.51 -9.68 20.58
CA GLY A 228 11.43 -10.53 20.07
C GLY A 228 11.05 -10.27 18.62
N ASN A 229 11.72 -9.34 17.92
CA ASN A 229 11.49 -9.07 16.50
C ASN A 229 12.19 -10.12 15.62
N THR A 230 11.64 -10.35 14.43
CA THR A 230 12.32 -11.15 13.39
C THR A 230 12.90 -10.20 12.36
N ILE A 231 14.21 -10.25 12.12
CA ILE A 231 14.87 -9.34 11.18
C ILE A 231 15.29 -10.11 9.92
N GLY A 232 14.78 -9.69 8.76
CA GLY A 232 15.22 -10.18 7.46
C GLY A 232 16.19 -9.21 6.79
N ILE A 233 17.45 -9.58 6.68
CA ILE A 233 18.49 -8.81 6.01
C ILE A 233 18.62 -9.31 4.56
N SER A 234 18.21 -8.49 3.60
CA SER A 234 18.32 -8.84 2.17
C SER A 234 19.79 -8.93 1.76
N GLN A 235 20.14 -9.90 0.92
CA GLN A 235 21.49 -10.09 0.39
C GLN A 235 21.55 -9.78 -1.12
N LYS A 236 22.72 -9.38 -1.64
CA LYS A 236 22.94 -9.15 -3.08
C LYS A 236 22.59 -10.34 -3.99
N ASP A 237 22.72 -11.56 -3.49
CA ASP A 237 22.40 -12.78 -4.24
C ASP A 237 20.88 -13.09 -4.28
N GLY A 238 20.06 -12.22 -3.68
CA GLY A 238 18.60 -12.34 -3.63
C GLY A 238 18.08 -13.17 -2.45
N SER A 239 18.98 -13.77 -1.66
CA SER A 239 18.62 -14.48 -0.43
C SER A 239 18.34 -13.52 0.73
N PHE A 240 17.79 -14.06 1.82
CA PHE A 240 17.66 -13.33 3.08
C PHE A 240 18.44 -14.03 4.18
N GLU A 241 19.16 -13.26 4.98
CA GLU A 241 19.57 -13.70 6.30
C GLU A 241 18.48 -13.34 7.30
N ILE A 242 17.97 -14.33 8.03
CA ILE A 242 16.94 -14.17 9.03
C ILE A 242 17.57 -14.26 10.41
N LEU A 243 17.48 -13.17 11.18
CA LEU A 243 17.75 -13.14 12.61
C LEU A 243 16.44 -13.33 13.36
N GLN A 244 16.39 -14.31 14.26
CA GLN A 244 15.18 -14.61 15.03
C GLN A 244 15.53 -14.85 16.51
N PRO A 245 14.69 -14.38 17.45
CA PRO A 245 14.82 -14.72 18.86
C PRO A 245 14.73 -16.23 19.05
N GLY A 246 15.69 -16.79 19.78
CA GLY A 246 15.65 -18.13 20.33
C GLY A 246 14.94 -18.15 21.69
N ASP A 247 14.42 -19.31 22.06
CA ASP A 247 13.69 -19.51 23.33
C ASP A 247 14.61 -19.35 24.56
N ASP A 248 15.92 -19.44 24.38
CA ASP A 248 16.95 -19.28 25.41
C ASP A 248 17.51 -17.84 25.52
N GLY A 249 16.93 -16.89 24.79
CA GLY A 249 17.39 -15.50 24.74
C GLY A 249 18.57 -15.27 23.80
N THR A 250 19.04 -16.28 23.08
CA THR A 250 20.01 -16.10 21.98
C THR A 250 19.31 -15.61 20.71
N VAL A 251 20.07 -15.06 19.76
CA VAL A 251 19.56 -14.75 18.41
C VAL A 251 20.14 -15.77 17.46
N THR A 252 19.26 -16.51 16.78
CA THR A 252 19.66 -17.44 15.73
C THR A 252 19.77 -16.71 14.39
N SER A 253 20.68 -17.16 13.52
CA SER A 253 20.79 -16.69 12.15
C SER A 253 20.64 -17.86 11.18
N ARG A 254 19.85 -17.68 10.13
CA ARG A 254 19.73 -18.63 9.01
C ARG A 254 19.64 -17.90 7.68
N LYS A 255 20.21 -18.49 6.64
CA LYS A 255 20.08 -18.00 5.27
C LYS A 255 18.96 -18.76 4.55
N ILE A 256 18.07 -18.06 3.87
CA ILE A 256 16.96 -18.62 3.07
C ILE A 256 16.96 -18.07 1.64
#